data_AF-A0A243CUV0-F1
#
_entry.id   AF-A0A243CUV0-F1
#
_cell.length_a   1.000
_cell.length_b   1.000
_cell.length_c   1.000
_cell.angle_alpha   90.00
_cell.angle_beta   90.00
_cell.angle_gamma   90.00
#
_symmetry.space_group_name_H-M   'P 1'
#
loop_
_entity.id
_entity.type
_entity.pdbx_description
1 polymer ?
#
loop_
_entity_poly.entity_id
_entity_poly.type
_entity_poly.pdbx_seq_one_letter_code
_entity_poly.pdbx_strand_id
1 'polypeptide(L)'
;MGLDQIIKESIREVVREEIQAALASFQQQSQPNKVMRVKEAAAFLNIAVCRMYELANHPKFPVIREGRKLLFLQKDLEAWLEEQKEVI
;
A
#
# COMPACT_ATOMS: atom_id res chain seq x y z
N MET A 1 1.95 -26.89 -42.07
CA MET A 1 1.93 -26.55 -40.63
C MET A 1 3.11 -25.65 -40.37
N GLY A 2 2.94 -24.36 -40.10
CA GLY A 2 4.10 -23.46 -39.94
C GLY A 2 3.72 -22.03 -39.56
N LEU A 3 2.87 -21.37 -40.35
CA LEU A 3 2.56 -19.95 -40.12
C LEU A 3 1.48 -19.74 -39.04
N ASP A 4 0.46 -20.59 -38.99
CA ASP A 4 -0.65 -20.47 -38.03
C ASP A 4 -0.19 -20.67 -36.57
N GLN A 5 0.83 -21.51 -36.36
CA GLN A 5 1.43 -21.74 -35.05
C GLN A 5 2.24 -20.53 -34.59
N ILE A 6 3.02 -19.94 -35.50
CA ILE A 6 3.87 -18.77 -35.23
C ILE A 6 3.00 -17.55 -34.91
N ILE A 7 1.93 -17.33 -35.69
CA ILE A 7 0.99 -16.22 -35.46
C ILE A 7 0.28 -16.39 -34.10
N LYS A 8 -0.13 -17.60 -33.74
CA LYS A 8 -0.74 -17.87 -32.43
C LYS A 8 0.21 -17.64 -31.27
N GLU A 9 1.49 -18.00 -31.41
CA GLU A 9 2.48 -17.79 -30.36
C GLU A 9 2.83 -16.30 -30.20
N SER A 10 3.02 -15.57 -31.30
CA SER A 10 3.28 -14.12 -31.24
C SER A 10 2.09 -13.32 -30.71
N ILE A 11 0.86 -13.67 -31.09
CA ILE A 11 -0.34 -13.04 -30.50
C ILE A 11 -0.45 -13.35 -29.01
N ARG A 12 -0.11 -14.58 -28.60
CA ARG A 12 -0.14 -14.98 -27.18
C ARG A 12 0.90 -14.23 -26.35
N GLU A 13 2.08 -13.96 -26.90
CA GLU A 13 3.12 -13.17 -26.22
C GLU A 13 2.68 -11.72 -26.02
N VAL A 14 2.23 -11.05 -27.08
CA VAL A 14 1.76 -9.65 -27.00
C VAL A 14 0.58 -9.51 -26.05
N VAL A 15 -0.38 -10.43 -26.09
CA VAL A 15 -1.54 -10.42 -25.18
C VAL A 15 -1.11 -10.64 -23.72
N ARG A 16 -0.09 -11.47 -23.46
CA ARG A 16 0.41 -11.67 -22.09
C ARG A 16 1.11 -10.44 -21.54
N GLU A 17 1.92 -9.77 -22.35
CA GLU A 17 2.62 -8.55 -21.94
C GLU A 17 1.63 -7.43 -21.58
N GLU A 18 0.63 -7.21 -22.44
CA GLU A 18 -0.39 -6.19 -22.22
C GLU A 18 -1.31 -6.52 -21.03
N ILE A 19 -1.70 -7.79 -20.86
CA ILE A 19 -2.47 -8.23 -19.69
C ILE A 19 -1.65 -8.06 -18.41
N GLN A 20 -0.36 -8.35 -18.42
CA GLN A 20 0.50 -8.16 -17.24
C GLN A 20 0.64 -6.67 -16.88
N ALA A 21 0.83 -5.79 -17.87
CA ALA A 21 0.88 -4.35 -17.66
C ALA A 21 -0.46 -3.79 -17.11
N ALA A 22 -1.58 -4.26 -17.65
CA ALA A 22 -2.91 -3.90 -17.20
C ALA A 22 -3.22 -4.44 -15.79
N LEU A 23 -2.80 -5.66 -15.46
CA LEU A 23 -2.99 -6.24 -14.12
C LEU A 23 -2.09 -5.58 -13.07
N ALA A 24 -0.85 -5.25 -13.40
CA ALA A 24 0.07 -4.54 -12.49
C ALA A 24 -0.46 -3.15 -12.13
N SER A 25 -0.98 -2.41 -13.12
CA SER A 25 -1.61 -1.11 -12.89
C SER A 25 -2.93 -1.22 -12.11
N PHE A 26 -3.71 -2.28 -12.34
CA PHE A 26 -4.94 -2.55 -11.58
C PHE A 26 -4.68 -2.95 -10.12
N GLN A 27 -3.62 -3.72 -9.86
CA GLN A 27 -3.21 -4.11 -8.50
C GLN A 27 -2.71 -2.91 -7.68
N GLN A 28 -2.06 -1.93 -8.29
CA GLN A 28 -1.68 -0.68 -7.60
C GLN A 28 -2.89 0.14 -7.16
N GLN A 29 -3.98 0.14 -7.93
CA GLN A 29 -5.18 0.94 -7.63
C GLN A 29 -6.09 0.28 -6.60
N SER A 30 -6.10 -1.05 -6.53
CA SER A 30 -7.15 -1.80 -5.83
C SER A 30 -6.82 -2.24 -4.41
N GLN A 31 -5.70 -1.83 -3.81
CA GLN A 31 -5.48 -2.16 -2.41
C GLN A 31 -6.44 -1.34 -1.53
N PRO A 32 -7.44 -1.98 -0.88
CA PRO A 32 -8.32 -1.28 0.04
C PRO A 32 -7.46 -0.69 1.15
N ASN A 33 -7.63 0.61 1.41
CA ASN A 33 -6.83 1.29 2.41
C ASN A 33 -7.14 0.67 3.78
N LYS A 34 -6.24 -0.20 4.26
CA LYS A 34 -6.48 -1.01 5.45
C LYS A 34 -6.55 -0.08 6.66
N VAL A 35 -7.70 -0.08 7.33
CA VAL A 35 -7.88 0.60 8.61
C VAL A 35 -7.30 -0.28 9.71
N MET A 36 -6.38 0.28 10.48
CA MET A 36 -5.68 -0.36 11.57
C MET A 36 -6.00 0.32 12.89
N ARG A 37 -6.05 -0.47 13.96
CA ARG A 37 -6.06 0.06 15.34
C ARG A 37 -4.64 0.25 15.86
N VAL A 38 -4.49 0.92 17.01
CA VAL A 38 -3.19 1.24 17.63
C VAL A 38 -2.23 0.04 17.68
N LYS A 39 -2.70 -1.15 18.10
CA LYS A 39 -1.85 -2.34 18.20
C LYS A 39 -1.36 -2.82 16.83
N GLU A 40 -2.21 -2.78 15.82
CA GLU A 40 -1.89 -3.20 14.46
C GLU A 40 -0.95 -2.20 13.80
N ALA A 41 -1.19 -0.90 13.98
CA ALA A 41 -0.32 0.15 13.48
C ALA A 41 1.07 0.15 14.16
N ALA A 42 1.13 -0.13 15.46
CA ALA A 42 2.40 -0.32 16.18
C ALA A 42 3.18 -1.52 15.65
N ALA A 43 2.50 -2.64 15.38
CA ALA A 43 3.11 -3.82 14.77
C ALA A 43 3.57 -3.54 13.33
N PHE A 44 2.79 -2.80 12.55
CA PHE A 44 3.13 -2.40 11.18
C PHE A 44 4.40 -1.55 11.13
N LEU A 45 4.49 -0.53 11.99
CA LEU A 45 5.68 0.33 12.10
C LEU A 45 6.83 -0.32 12.89
N ASN A 46 6.63 -1.53 13.43
CA ASN A 46 7.57 -2.24 14.29
C ASN A 46 8.07 -1.40 15.49
N ILE A 47 7.15 -0.73 16.19
CA ILE A 47 7.43 0.09 17.38
C ILE A 47 6.60 -0.37 18.57
N ALA A 48 7.01 0.04 19.78
CA ALA A 48 6.23 -0.20 20.98
C ALA A 48 4.86 0.52 20.94
N VAL A 49 3.82 -0.13 21.48
CA VAL A 49 2.47 0.46 21.55
C VAL A 49 2.45 1.78 22.32
N CYS A 50 3.23 1.91 23.40
CA CYS A 50 3.38 3.17 24.13
C CYS A 50 3.90 4.29 23.23
N ARG A 51 4.92 3.99 22.41
CA ARG A 51 5.48 4.94 21.45
C ARG A 51 4.47 5.33 20.38
N MET A 52 3.64 4.39 19.93
CA MET A 52 2.54 4.67 19.00
C MET A 52 1.53 5.67 19.59
N TYR A 53 1.20 5.56 20.88
CA TYR A 53 0.32 6.54 21.55
C TYR A 53 0.95 7.93 21.66
N GLU A 54 2.26 8.01 21.92
CA GLU A 54 2.99 9.29 21.90
C GLU A 54 2.93 9.93 20.51
N LEU A 55 3.22 9.14 19.47
CA LEU A 55 3.16 9.61 18.08
C LEU A 55 1.75 10.04 17.67
N ALA A 56 0.71 9.30 18.08
CA ALA A 56 -0.68 9.66 17.81
C ALA A 56 -1.14 10.99 18.44
N ASN A 57 -0.37 11.56 19.37
CA ASN A 57 -0.60 12.90 19.92
C ASN A 57 0.24 13.98 19.23
N HIS A 58 1.16 13.62 18.34
CA HIS A 58 1.96 14.56 17.58
C HIS A 58 1.13 15.18 16.44
N PRO A 59 1.17 16.51 16.22
CA PRO A 59 0.28 17.18 15.27
C PRO A 59 0.50 16.80 13.80
N LYS A 60 1.67 16.23 13.47
CA LYS A 60 2.02 15.78 12.11
C LYS A 60 1.80 14.28 11.88
N PHE A 61 1.29 13.56 12.87
CA PHE A 61 1.13 12.11 12.75
C PHE A 61 -0.26 11.76 12.18
N PRO A 62 -0.35 10.85 11.20
CA PRO A 62 -1.61 10.53 10.53
C PRO A 62 -2.53 9.70 11.43
N VAL A 63 -3.41 10.37 12.18
CA VAL A 63 -4.36 9.73 13.11
C VAL A 63 -5.79 10.18 12.84
N ILE A 64 -6.70 9.21 12.76
CA ILE A 64 -8.14 9.45 12.67
C ILE A 64 -8.75 9.20 14.05
N ARG A 65 -9.35 10.25 14.62
CA ARG A 65 -9.97 10.20 15.95
C ARG A 65 -11.47 9.99 15.81
N GLU A 66 -11.93 8.79 16.11
CA GLU A 66 -13.36 8.43 16.12
C GLU A 66 -13.82 8.25 17.58
N GLY A 67 -14.19 9.37 18.21
CA GLY A 67 -14.53 9.41 19.64
C GLY A 67 -13.34 9.00 20.51
N ARG A 68 -13.45 7.84 21.17
CA ARG A 68 -12.36 7.27 22.00
C ARG A 68 -11.40 6.36 21.22
N LYS A 69 -11.71 6.06 19.95
CA LYS A 69 -10.92 5.15 19.12
C LYS A 69 -9.89 5.95 18.32
N LEU A 70 -8.69 5.39 18.22
CA LEU A 70 -7.65 5.84 17.30
C LEU A 70 -7.56 4.84 16.15
N LEU A 71 -7.74 5.35 14.95
CA LEU A 71 -7.68 4.60 13.70
C LEU A 71 -6.57 5.16 12.82
N PHE A 72 -5.94 4.27 12.07
CA PHE A 72 -4.81 4.58 11.20
C PHE A 72 -5.05 3.95 9.84
N LEU A 73 -4.86 4.72 8.78
CA LEU A 73 -4.86 4.18 7.42
C LEU A 73 -3.44 3.75 7.08
N GLN A 74 -3.30 2.57 6.48
CA GLN A 74 -1.99 2.07 6.07
C GLN A 74 -1.28 3.05 5.13
N LYS A 75 -2.00 3.57 4.12
CA LYS A 75 -1.42 4.52 3.15
C LYS A 75 -0.91 5.80 3.82
N ASP A 76 -1.61 6.29 4.84
CA ASP A 76 -1.20 7.52 5.52
C ASP A 76 0.06 7.29 6.37
N LEU A 77 0.19 6.11 6.99
CA LEU A 77 1.41 5.73 7.71
C LEU A 77 2.61 5.57 6.76
N GLU A 78 2.39 4.99 5.58
CA GLU A 78 3.41 4.87 4.53
C GLU A 78 3.85 6.25 4.03
N ALA A 79 2.91 7.14 3.71
CA ALA A 79 3.21 8.51 3.29
C ALA A 79 3.98 9.29 4.37
N TRP A 80 3.59 9.14 5.65
CA TRP A 80 4.32 9.75 6.76
C TRP A 80 5.76 9.24 6.87
N LEU A 81 6.00 7.94 6.65
CA LEU A 81 7.36 7.37 6.63
C LEU A 81 8.21 7.94 5.48
N GLU A 82 7.62 8.12 4.31
CA GLU A 82 8.29 8.74 3.16
C GLU A 82 8.67 10.19 3.47
N GLU A 83 7.76 10.98 4.05
CA GLU A 83 8.05 12.35 4.49
C GLU A 83 9.18 12.41 5.53
N GLN A 84 9.25 11.44 6.47
CA GLN A 84 10.34 11.41 7.45
C GLN A 84 11.70 11.08 6.83
N LYS A 85 11.73 10.33 5.73
CA LYS A 85 12.97 9.94 5.04
C LYS A 85 13.63 11.13 4.35
N GLU A 86 12.85 12.09 3.84
CA GLU A 86 13.36 13.29 3.15
C GLU A 86 13.92 14.36 4.09
N VAL A 87 13.77 14.20 5.41
CA VAL A 87 14.28 15.15 6.42
C VAL A 87 15.75 14.85 6.80
N ILE A 88 16.37 13.83 6.19
CA ILE A 88 17.79 13.46 6.38
C ILE A 88 18.58 13.84 5.11
#